data_AF-A0A7W1HNU7-F1
#
_entry.id   AF-A0A7W1HNU7-F1
#
_cell.length_a   1.000
_cell.length_b   1.000
_cell.length_c   1.000
_cell.angle_alpha   90.00
_cell.angle_beta   90.00
_cell.angle_gamma   90.00
#
_symmetry.space_group_name_H-M   'P 1'
#
loop_
_entity.id
_entity.type
_entity.pdbx_description
1 polymer ?
#
loop_
_entity_poly.entity_id
_entity_poly.type
_entity_poly.pdbx_seq_one_letter_code
_entity_poly.pdbx_strand_id
1 'polypeptide(L)'
;MDETLAQALDSLEIGDPVSHGLLHIFPLRGGTHAEQDLSLLEDALHAGTLRVEEMNEAGSVPELHIVNEGTLQVLILEGDELIGAKQNRV
;
A
#
# COMPACT_ATOMS: atom_id res chain seq x y z
N MET A 1 -17.23 9.19 -20.57
CA MET A 1 -16.91 8.27 -19.46
C MET A 1 -16.24 7.07 -20.07
N ASP A 2 -15.08 6.66 -19.57
CA ASP A 2 -14.39 5.46 -20.04
C ASP A 2 -15.32 4.25 -19.84
N GLU A 3 -15.53 3.48 -20.91
CA GLU A 3 -16.46 2.34 -20.91
C GLU A 3 -16.06 1.28 -19.88
N THR A 4 -14.76 1.16 -19.62
CA THR A 4 -14.17 0.28 -18.60
C THR A 4 -14.51 0.74 -17.19
N LEU A 5 -14.47 2.05 -16.94
CA LEU A 5 -14.78 2.62 -15.63
C LEU A 5 -16.29 2.50 -15.33
N ALA A 6 -17.14 2.70 -16.33
CA ALA A 6 -18.58 2.51 -16.19
C ALA A 6 -18.94 1.08 -15.77
N GLN A 7 -18.40 0.10 -16.47
CA GLN A 7 -18.63 -1.31 -16.17
C GLN A 7 -18.08 -1.70 -14.78
N ALA A 8 -16.93 -1.17 -14.39
CA ALA A 8 -16.37 -1.41 -13.06
C ALA A 8 -17.31 -0.87 -11.97
N LEU A 9 -17.79 0.37 -12.10
CA LEU A 9 -18.70 0.99 -11.15
C LEU A 9 -20.07 0.29 -11.09
N ASP A 10 -20.61 -0.15 -12.23
CA ASP A 10 -21.88 -0.90 -12.29
C ASP A 10 -21.78 -2.27 -11.60
N SER A 11 -20.57 -2.84 -11.51
CA SER A 11 -20.33 -4.11 -10.83
C SER A 11 -20.09 -3.98 -9.32
N LEU A 12 -20.04 -2.76 -8.78
CA LEU A 12 -19.78 -2.53 -7.36
C LEU A 12 -21.05 -2.69 -6.51
N GLU A 13 -20.94 -3.53 -5.49
CA GLU A 13 -21.89 -3.66 -4.39
C GLU A 13 -21.37 -2.90 -3.17
N ILE A 14 -22.22 -2.04 -2.60
CA ILE A 14 -21.94 -1.36 -1.33
C ILE A 14 -22.45 -2.24 -0.21
N GLY A 15 -21.54 -2.75 0.63
CA GLY A 15 -21.89 -3.58 1.77
C GLY A 15 -22.31 -2.77 3.01
N ASP A 16 -22.68 -3.50 4.06
CA ASP A 16 -23.07 -2.90 5.35
C ASP A 16 -21.92 -2.08 5.95
N PRO A 17 -22.22 -0.89 6.51
CA PRO A 17 -21.18 -0.03 7.05
C PRO A 17 -20.57 -0.57 8.34
N VAL A 18 -19.25 -0.44 8.46
CA VAL A 18 -18.54 -0.57 9.74
C VAL A 18 -18.49 0.82 10.39
N SER A 19 -18.96 0.92 11.62
CA SER A 19 -19.12 2.20 12.30
C SER A 19 -18.38 2.24 13.64
N HIS A 20 -17.67 3.33 13.92
CA HIS A 20 -17.06 3.61 15.21
C HIS A 20 -17.12 5.11 15.53
N GLY A 21 -17.92 5.49 16.54
CA GLY A 21 -18.16 6.90 16.85
C GLY A 21 -18.83 7.63 15.68
N LEU A 22 -18.19 8.69 15.18
CA LEU A 22 -18.63 9.45 14.00
C LEU A 22 -18.06 8.94 12.67
N LEU A 23 -17.22 7.90 12.71
CA LEU A 23 -16.63 7.30 11.52
C LEU A 23 -17.51 6.16 11.00
N HIS A 24 -17.85 6.22 9.72
CA HIS A 24 -18.59 5.19 9.00
C HIS A 24 -17.82 4.80 7.74
N ILE A 25 -17.54 3.51 7.56
CA ILE A 25 -16.83 2.96 6.42
C ILE A 25 -17.78 2.03 5.67
N PHE A 26 -18.02 2.31 4.39
CA PHE A 26 -18.85 1.48 3.52
C PHE A 26 -17.95 0.62 2.63
N PRO A 27 -17.91 -0.70 2.81
CA PRO A 27 -17.09 -1.56 1.99
C PRO A 27 -17.64 -1.61 0.56
N LEU A 28 -16.79 -1.36 -0.42
CA LEU A 28 -17.08 -1.56 -1.84
C LEU A 28 -16.60 -2.95 -2.24
N ARG A 29 -17.51 -3.79 -2.73
CA ARG A 29 -17.24 -5.16 -3.20
C ARG A 29 -17.55 -5.24 -4.68
N GLY A 30 -16.86 -6.07 -5.44
CA GLY A 30 -17.07 -6.17 -6.89
C GLY A 30 -15.86 -5.69 -7.69
N GLY A 31 -16.04 -5.55 -9.00
CA GLY A 31 -14.94 -5.49 -9.96
C GLY A 31 -14.41 -6.87 -10.35
N THR A 32 -13.71 -6.95 -11.48
CA THR A 32 -12.98 -8.16 -11.85
C THR A 32 -11.90 -8.42 -10.81
N HIS A 33 -11.93 -9.59 -10.18
CA HIS A 33 -10.85 -10.08 -9.33
C HIS A 33 -9.62 -10.29 -10.21
N ALA A 34 -8.86 -9.23 -10.45
CA ALA A 34 -7.44 -9.43 -10.68
C ALA A 34 -6.90 -9.81 -9.30
N GLU A 35 -6.55 -11.08 -9.10
CA GLU A 35 -5.49 -11.41 -8.15
C GLU A 35 -4.27 -10.61 -8.64
N GLN A 36 -4.18 -9.36 -8.21
CA GLN A 36 -2.93 -8.67 -8.27
C GLN A 36 -2.16 -9.29 -7.12
N ASP A 37 -1.26 -10.22 -7.45
CA ASP A 37 -0.32 -10.79 -6.51
C ASP A 37 0.61 -9.66 -6.01
N LEU A 38 0.09 -8.88 -5.07
CA LEU A 38 0.76 -7.79 -4.40
C LEU A 38 1.23 -8.30 -3.04
N SER A 39 2.49 -8.01 -2.72
CA SER A 39 2.99 -8.13 -1.35
C SER A 39 2.88 -6.77 -0.69
N LEU A 40 2.49 -6.72 0.58
CA LEU A 40 2.63 -5.48 1.36
C LEU A 40 4.11 -5.26 1.71
N LEU A 41 4.46 -4.02 2.06
CA LEU A 41 5.80 -3.63 2.48
C LEU A 41 6.35 -4.57 3.57
N GLU A 42 5.59 -4.75 4.66
CA GLU A 42 6.01 -5.57 5.80
C GLU A 42 6.22 -7.04 5.41
N ASP A 43 5.32 -7.61 4.61
CA ASP A 43 5.43 -9.00 4.14
C ASP A 43 6.67 -9.20 3.27
N ALA A 44 6.96 -8.25 2.37
CA ALA A 44 8.10 -8.33 1.46
C ALA A 44 9.44 -8.15 2.20
N LEU A 45 9.47 -7.29 3.24
CA LEU A 45 10.62 -7.15 4.14
C LEU A 45 10.85 -8.43 4.95
N HIS A 46 9.80 -9.02 5.53
CA HIS A 46 9.88 -10.27 6.28
C HIS A 46 10.31 -11.46 5.40
N ALA A 47 9.85 -11.50 4.14
CA ALA A 47 10.25 -12.50 3.17
C ALA A 47 11.69 -12.29 2.66
N GLY A 48 12.31 -11.14 2.93
CA GLY A 48 13.65 -10.78 2.44
C GLY A 48 13.71 -10.51 0.94
N THR A 49 12.56 -10.30 0.29
CA THR A 49 12.47 -9.99 -1.15
C THR A 49 12.49 -8.49 -1.44
N LEU A 50 12.35 -7.67 -0.40
CA LEU A 50 12.47 -6.22 -0.48
C LEU A 50 13.60 -5.74 0.44
N ARG A 51 14.38 -4.76 -0.03
CA ARG A 51 15.40 -4.06 0.76
C ARG A 51 15.18 -2.56 0.71
N VAL A 52 15.44 -1.90 1.84
CA VAL A 52 15.45 -0.45 1.97
C VAL A 52 16.86 0.01 2.27
N GLU A 53 17.33 0.99 1.50
CA GLU A 53 18.66 1.58 1.62
C GLU A 53 18.51 3.09 1.82
N GLU A 54 19.37 3.69 2.65
CA GLU A 54 19.36 5.14 2.88
C GLU A 54 20.37 5.82 1.94
N MET A 55 19.90 6.83 1.22
CA MET A 55 20.76 7.63 0.36
C MET A 55 21.29 8.85 1.14
N ASN A 56 22.58 8.83 1.48
CA ASN A 56 23.43 9.93 2.00
C ASN A 56 23.22 10.45 3.44
N GLU A 57 24.28 11.08 3.94
CA GLU A 57 24.61 11.19 5.38
C GLU A 57 24.70 12.63 5.93
N ALA A 58 24.12 13.64 5.27
CA ALA A 58 24.30 15.03 5.69
C ALA A 58 22.98 15.82 5.78
N GLY A 59 22.39 15.84 6.97
CA GLY A 59 21.54 16.95 7.47
C GLY A 59 20.20 17.23 6.77
N SER A 60 19.78 16.44 5.79
CA SER A 60 18.46 16.53 5.13
C SER A 60 17.64 15.27 5.40
N VAL A 61 16.31 15.36 5.23
CA VAL A 61 15.38 14.21 5.28
C VAL A 61 15.96 13.09 4.40
N PRO A 62 16.27 11.90 4.95
CA PRO A 62 16.88 10.82 4.18
C PRO A 62 16.02 10.41 2.97
N GLU A 63 16.56 10.47 1.76
CA GLU A 63 15.90 9.80 0.64
C GLU A 63 16.05 8.28 0.81
N LEU A 64 14.94 7.55 0.69
CA LEU A 64 14.93 6.08 0.78
C LEU A 64 15.01 5.49 -0.63
N HIS A 65 15.92 4.55 -0.80
CA HIS A 65 16.04 3.72 -1.99
C HIS A 65 15.43 2.36 -1.70
N ILE A 66 14.42 1.97 -2.48
CA ILE A 66 13.71 0.69 -2.33
C ILE A 66 14.13 -0.23 -3.47
N VAL A 67 14.59 -1.43 -3.12
CA VAL A 67 14.96 -2.48 -4.07
C VAL A 67 14.04 -3.67 -3.86
N ASN A 68 13.19 -3.96 -4.86
CA ASN A 68 12.37 -5.16 -4.89
C ASN A 68 13.04 -6.22 -5.77
N GLU A 69 13.55 -7.28 -5.14
CA GLU A 69 14.16 -8.44 -5.80
C GLU A 69 13.17 -9.62 -5.91
N GLY A 70 11.95 -9.45 -5.41
CA GLY A 70 10.86 -10.43 -5.48
C GLY A 70 10.18 -10.50 -6.85
N THR A 71 9.39 -11.55 -7.03
CA THR A 71 8.57 -11.74 -8.24
C THR A 71 7.23 -11.01 -8.18
N LEU A 72 6.83 -10.55 -6.98
CA LEU A 72 5.58 -9.84 -6.74
C LEU A 72 5.82 -8.32 -6.73
N GLN A 73 4.82 -7.57 -7.19
CA GLN A 73 4.81 -6.13 -6.97
C GLN A 73 4.60 -5.86 -5.49
N VAL A 74 5.25 -4.82 -4.96
CA VAL A 74 5.11 -4.43 -3.55
C VAL A 74 4.26 -3.17 -3.47
N LEU A 75 3.16 -3.24 -2.73
CA LEU A 75 2.33 -2.08 -2.41
C LEU A 75 2.86 -1.45 -1.11
N ILE A 76 3.28 -0.19 -1.21
CA ILE A 76 3.71 0.62 -0.07
C ILE A 76 2.61 1.65 0.17
N LEU A 77 2.03 1.65 1.36
CA LEU A 77 0.96 2.58 1.71
C LEU A 77 1.52 3.84 2.34
N GLU A 78 0.90 4.98 2.05
CA GLU A 78 1.25 6.22 2.73
C GLU A 78 0.91 6.11 4.22
N GLY A 79 1.92 6.28 5.08
CA GLY A 79 1.81 6.08 6.52
C GLY A 79 2.51 4.82 7.05
N ASP A 80 3.06 3.97 6.19
CA ASP A 80 3.93 2.87 6.61
C ASP A 80 5.20 3.43 7.30
N GLU A 81 5.43 3.03 8.55
CA GLU A 81 6.59 3.47 9.35
C GLU A 81 7.73 2.45 9.29
N LEU A 82 8.93 2.89 8.93
CA LEU A 82 10.14 2.09 9.01
C LEU A 82 10.84 2.28 10.35
N ILE A 83 10.63 1.34 11.27
CA ILE A 83 11.25 1.39 12.59
C ILE A 83 12.76 1.11 12.49
N GLY A 84 13.57 2.07 12.92
CA GLY A 84 15.03 1.94 13.00
C GLY A 84 15.79 2.47 11.78
N ALA A 85 15.09 2.99 10.77
CA ALA A 85 15.67 3.87 9.78
C ALA A 85 15.94 5.26 10.40
N LYS A 86 16.83 6.06 9.79
CA LYS A 86 17.13 7.46 10.19
C LYS A 86 15.94 8.42 10.02
N GLN A 87 14.78 7.91 9.60
CA GLN A 87 13.53 8.66 9.39
C GLN A 87 12.67 8.85 10.65
N ASN A 88 13.10 8.33 11.81
CA ASN A 88 12.36 8.54 13.06
C ASN A 88 12.33 10.04 13.44
N ARG A 89 11.25 10.74 13.15
CA ARG A 89 10.89 12.01 13.80
C ARG A 89 9.42 11.99 14.20
N VAL A 90 9.19 11.86 15.51
CA VAL A 90 7.93 12.22 16.19
C VAL A 90 7.92 13.72 16.44
#